data_AF-A0A2V2S9T5-F1
#
_entry.id   AF-A0A2V2S9T5-F1
#
_cell.length_a   1.000
_cell.length_b   1.000
_cell.length_c   1.000
_cell.angle_alpha   90.00
_cell.angle_beta   90.00
_cell.angle_gamma   90.00
#
_symmetry.space_group_name_H-M   'P 1'
#
loop_
_entity.id
_entity.type
_entity.pdbx_description
1 polymer ?
#
loop_
_entity_poly.entity_id
_entity_poly.type
_entity_poly.pdbx_seq_one_letter_code
_entity_poly.pdbx_strand_id
1 'polypeptide(L)'
;MESGSSNTSRQTKNKRKFANSMSEKTTITEAARLALEKLGRPATVSEIYEKILELRLYNFSTPAPEHVLRTQIRRATVGLDLPDGVKQKVFSLAGDEIYDLMKDNSKKRFAVGIRRIHRDADKRRIIESLTSDGTPAFREIWRLLLFAATLGLKNGRRVPLANADSSETIRQELFGNSPAWPGILYLISLVETGGTDVLMATEESETQRLTAFEEYANGGLAVLEEHFKAGNCNLDSLLNFIQAQTSAVTTKGPDLQISI
;
A
#
# COMPACT_ATOMS: atom_id res chain seq x y z
N MET A 1 -41.60 -3.51 41.23
CA MET A 1 -40.57 -2.51 40.87
C MET A 1 -39.26 -2.96 41.52
N GLU A 2 -38.68 -4.11 41.13
CA GLU A 2 -37.90 -4.35 39.91
C GLU A 2 -36.93 -3.21 39.57
N SER A 3 -35.64 -3.39 39.90
CA SER A 3 -34.56 -3.62 38.91
C SER A 3 -33.18 -3.44 39.56
N GLY A 4 -32.58 -4.57 39.97
CA GLY A 4 -31.22 -4.64 40.50
C GLY A 4 -30.58 -5.95 40.10
N SER A 5 -30.17 -6.09 38.84
CA SER A 5 -29.31 -7.18 38.35
C SER A 5 -28.94 -6.95 36.90
N SER A 6 -27.70 -6.58 36.62
CA SER A 6 -27.01 -6.81 35.32
C SER A 6 -25.57 -6.28 35.37
N ASN A 7 -24.69 -6.89 36.18
CA ASN A 7 -23.24 -6.67 35.97
C ASN A 7 -22.35 -7.91 36.13
N THR A 8 -22.93 -9.09 36.37
CA THR A 8 -22.16 -10.34 36.59
C THR A 8 -21.97 -11.18 35.31
N SER A 9 -22.61 -10.81 34.20
CA SER A 9 -22.61 -11.59 32.94
C SER A 9 -21.51 -11.21 31.93
N ARG A 10 -20.72 -10.16 32.19
CA ARG A 10 -19.64 -9.71 31.28
C ARG A 10 -18.25 -10.26 31.64
N GLN A 11 -17.95 -10.52 32.92
CA GLN A 11 -16.64 -11.06 33.32
C GLN A 11 -16.47 -12.56 33.04
N THR A 12 -17.56 -13.34 32.98
CA THR A 12 -17.50 -14.78 32.67
C THR A 12 -17.39 -15.10 31.18
N LYS A 13 -17.81 -14.19 30.29
CA LYS A 13 -17.66 -14.34 28.83
C LYS A 13 -16.22 -14.11 28.35
N ASN A 14 -15.47 -13.21 29.00
CA ASN A 14 -14.07 -12.96 28.62
C ASN A 14 -13.10 -14.06 29.08
N LYS A 15 -13.31 -14.67 30.26
CA LYS A 15 -12.51 -15.84 30.67
C LYS A 15 -12.78 -17.09 29.83
N ARG A 16 -13.98 -17.24 29.26
CA ARG A 16 -14.32 -18.35 28.36
C ARG A 16 -13.79 -18.19 26.93
N LYS A 17 -13.51 -16.97 26.47
CA LYS A 17 -12.85 -16.73 25.16
C LYS A 17 -11.35 -16.96 25.18
N PHE A 18 -10.69 -16.85 26.33
CA PHE A 18 -9.27 -17.20 26.49
C PHE A 18 -9.02 -18.70 26.69
N ALA A 19 -10.06 -19.49 27.00
CA ALA A 19 -9.95 -20.93 27.22
C ALA A 19 -10.36 -21.78 26.00
N ASN A 20 -10.85 -21.17 24.92
CA ASN A 20 -11.37 -21.89 23.76
C ASN A 20 -10.61 -21.51 22.47
N SER A 21 -9.32 -21.87 22.45
CA SER A 21 -8.49 -21.99 21.24
C SER A 21 -7.31 -22.94 21.51
N MET A 22 -7.57 -24.06 22.18
CA MET A 22 -6.58 -25.11 22.45
C MET A 22 -6.95 -26.35 21.64
N SER A 23 -6.97 -26.20 20.30
CA SER A 23 -7.10 -27.31 19.34
C SER A 23 -6.65 -26.90 17.93
N GLU A 24 -5.62 -26.08 17.81
CA GLU A 24 -4.82 -26.02 16.58
C GLU A 24 -3.46 -26.63 16.92
N LYS A 25 -3.00 -27.59 16.12
CA LYS A 25 -1.66 -28.16 16.28
C LYS A 25 -0.65 -27.03 16.05
N THR A 26 -0.14 -26.42 17.11
CA THR A 26 0.91 -25.39 17.03
C THR A 26 2.06 -25.93 16.19
N THR A 27 2.41 -25.27 15.09
CA THR A 27 3.55 -25.66 14.27
C THR A 27 4.85 -25.21 14.92
N ILE A 28 5.99 -25.78 14.52
CA ILE A 28 7.32 -25.37 15.03
C ILE A 28 7.56 -23.87 14.76
N THR A 29 7.17 -23.40 13.58
CA THR A 29 7.28 -21.98 13.18
C THR A 29 6.45 -21.07 14.08
N GLU A 30 5.22 -21.47 14.42
CA GLU A 30 4.34 -20.69 15.29
C GLU A 30 4.83 -20.68 16.74
N ALA A 31 5.33 -21.81 17.23
CA ALA A 31 5.97 -21.89 18.55
C ALA A 31 7.21 -20.98 18.65
N ALA A 32 8.04 -20.95 17.60
CA ALA A 32 9.20 -20.07 17.52
C ALA A 32 8.80 -18.58 17.47
N ARG A 33 7.73 -18.24 16.74
CA ARG A 33 7.17 -16.88 16.70
C ARG A 33 6.74 -16.43 18.09
N LEU A 34 5.96 -17.24 18.79
CA LEU A 34 5.47 -16.94 20.14
C LEU A 34 6.61 -16.86 21.17
N ALA A 35 7.63 -17.72 21.04
CA ALA A 35 8.81 -17.69 21.90
C ALA A 35 9.60 -16.38 21.75
N LEU A 36 9.88 -15.94 20.52
CA LEU A 36 10.52 -14.64 20.27
C LEU A 36 9.65 -13.46 20.72
N GLU A 37 8.33 -13.53 20.53
CA GLU A 37 7.39 -12.51 21.01
C GLU A 37 7.47 -12.35 22.52
N LYS A 38 7.66 -13.45 23.26
CA LYS A 38 7.84 -13.44 24.71
C LYS A 38 9.24 -13.06 25.17
N LEU A 39 10.28 -13.30 24.37
CA LEU A 39 11.63 -12.81 24.64
C LEU A 39 11.72 -11.29 24.48
N GLY A 40 10.97 -10.71 23.52
CA GLY A 40 10.94 -9.27 23.28
C GLY A 40 12.25 -8.68 22.75
N ARG A 41 13.19 -9.54 22.32
CA ARG A 41 14.50 -9.17 21.77
C ARG A 41 14.95 -10.20 20.72
N PRO A 42 15.87 -9.83 19.82
CA PRO A 42 16.54 -10.80 18.98
C PRO A 42 17.23 -11.88 19.83
N ALA A 43 17.19 -13.12 19.35
CA ALA A 43 17.68 -14.27 20.09
C ALA A 43 18.23 -15.36 19.15
N THR A 44 19.14 -16.16 19.69
CA THR A 44 19.71 -17.34 19.03
C THR A 44 18.71 -18.50 19.00
N VAL A 45 18.96 -19.51 18.15
CA VAL A 45 18.12 -20.71 18.09
C VAL A 45 18.01 -21.41 19.45
N SER A 46 19.10 -21.47 20.21
CA SER A 46 19.12 -22.10 21.54
C SER A 46 18.24 -21.33 22.53
N GLU A 47 18.33 -20.00 22.57
CA GLU A 47 17.47 -19.17 23.43
C GLU A 47 15.98 -19.29 23.05
N ILE A 48 15.68 -19.37 21.75
CA ILE A 48 14.31 -19.59 21.27
C ILE A 48 13.82 -20.99 21.69
N TYR A 49 14.67 -22.01 21.54
CA TYR A 49 14.36 -23.38 21.93
C TYR A 49 14.07 -23.50 23.44
N GLU A 50 14.92 -22.93 24.29
CA GLU A 50 14.72 -22.88 25.73
C GLU A 50 13.38 -22.22 26.08
N LYS A 51 13.05 -21.13 25.40
CA LYS A 51 11.78 -20.43 25.62
C LYS A 51 10.55 -21.22 25.16
N ILE A 52 10.66 -21.98 24.07
CA ILE A 52 9.60 -22.91 23.63
C ILE A 52 9.31 -23.96 24.70
N LEU A 53 10.36 -24.52 25.32
CA LEU A 53 10.23 -25.50 26.39
C LEU A 53 9.66 -24.89 27.67
N GLU A 54 10.18 -23.72 28.08
CA GLU A 54 9.70 -22.97 29.25
C GLU A 54 8.19 -22.73 29.18
N LEU A 55 7.70 -22.32 28.00
CA LEU A 55 6.30 -21.98 27.75
C LEU A 55 5.46 -23.17 27.27
N ARG A 56 6.05 -24.36 27.12
CA ARG A 56 5.41 -25.58 26.62
C ARG A 56 4.66 -25.38 25.29
N LEU A 57 5.25 -24.60 24.38
CA LEU A 57 4.62 -24.21 23.11
C LEU A 57 4.63 -25.31 22.05
N TYR A 58 5.62 -26.22 22.12
CA TYR A 58 5.77 -27.33 21.18
C TYR A 58 6.55 -28.49 21.82
N ASN A 59 6.28 -29.72 21.40
CA ASN A 59 7.01 -30.91 21.83
C ASN A 59 7.79 -31.50 20.64
N PHE A 60 9.12 -31.55 20.75
CA PHE A 60 9.98 -32.11 19.71
C PHE A 60 10.16 -33.62 19.92
N SER A 61 9.75 -34.43 18.96
CA SER A 61 9.95 -35.89 18.97
C SER A 61 11.20 -36.30 18.17
N THR A 62 12.32 -35.62 18.39
CA THR A 62 13.58 -35.83 17.65
C THR A 62 14.78 -35.74 18.58
N PRO A 63 15.85 -36.51 18.34
CA PRO A 63 17.09 -36.39 19.11
C PRO A 63 17.85 -35.08 18.84
N ALA A 64 17.52 -34.33 17.78
CA ALA A 64 18.19 -33.07 17.42
C ALA A 64 17.18 -31.91 17.24
N PRO A 65 16.52 -31.46 18.33
CA PRO A 65 15.44 -30.48 18.26
C PRO A 65 15.89 -29.09 17.76
N GLU A 66 17.05 -28.61 18.20
CA GLU A 66 17.58 -27.31 17.75
C GLU A 66 17.89 -27.29 16.25
N HIS A 67 18.37 -28.40 15.68
CA HIS A 67 18.63 -28.48 14.24
C HIS A 67 17.33 -28.38 13.42
N VAL A 68 16.28 -29.06 13.87
CA VAL A 68 14.96 -28.97 13.25
C VAL A 68 14.41 -27.55 13.37
N LEU A 69 14.49 -26.96 14.57
CA LEU A 69 14.05 -25.58 14.81
C LEU A 69 14.80 -24.59 13.92
N ARG A 70 16.14 -24.67 13.85
CA ARG A 70 16.98 -23.83 12.98
C ARG A 70 16.52 -23.93 11.52
N THR A 71 16.28 -25.14 11.03
CA THR A 71 15.83 -25.37 9.65
C THR A 71 14.48 -24.71 9.39
N GLN A 72 13.52 -24.84 10.31
CA GLN A 72 12.19 -24.23 10.17
C GLN A 72 12.25 -22.70 10.21
N ILE A 73 13.02 -22.13 11.15
CA ILE A 73 13.21 -20.68 11.25
C ILE A 73 13.87 -20.15 9.98
N ARG A 74 14.96 -20.77 9.48
CA ARG A 74 15.66 -20.34 8.25
C ARG A 74 14.75 -20.34 7.03
N ARG A 75 13.94 -21.39 6.82
CA ARG A 75 12.99 -21.47 5.71
C ARG A 75 11.94 -20.34 5.75
N ALA A 76 11.58 -19.89 6.94
CA ALA A 76 10.65 -18.79 7.19
C ALA A 76 11.34 -17.42 7.42
N THR A 77 12.64 -17.30 7.17
CA THR A 77 13.39 -16.04 7.31
C THR A 77 13.49 -15.28 5.98
N VAL A 78 13.36 -13.96 6.02
CA VAL A 78 13.52 -13.06 4.84
C VAL A 78 14.99 -13.00 4.40
N GLY A 79 15.23 -12.92 3.09
CA GLY A 79 16.58 -12.71 2.54
C GLY A 79 17.44 -13.98 2.43
N LEU A 80 16.87 -15.15 2.74
CA LEU A 80 17.48 -16.44 2.46
C LEU A 80 16.76 -17.06 1.25
N ASP A 81 17.42 -17.06 0.09
CA ASP A 81 16.95 -17.69 -1.15
C ASP A 81 17.09 -19.21 -1.06
N LEU A 82 16.19 -19.83 -0.30
CA LEU A 82 16.08 -21.28 -0.16
C LEU A 82 15.04 -21.80 -1.18
N PRO A 83 15.36 -22.85 -1.97
CA PRO A 83 14.44 -23.46 -2.93
C PRO A 83 13.09 -23.86 -2.30
N ASP A 84 13.12 -24.32 -1.04
CA ASP A 84 11.95 -24.76 -0.27
C ASP A 84 11.48 -23.72 0.76
N GLY A 85 11.71 -22.43 0.48
CA GLY A 85 11.28 -21.33 1.35
C GLY A 85 9.76 -21.26 1.52
N VAL A 86 9.31 -20.88 2.72
CA VAL A 86 7.88 -20.66 2.97
C VAL A 86 7.44 -19.35 2.32
N LYS A 87 6.27 -19.34 1.65
CA LYS A 87 5.70 -18.14 0.98
C LYS A 87 5.53 -16.96 1.93
N GLN A 88 5.12 -17.23 3.16
CA GLN A 88 5.02 -16.22 4.22
C GLN A 88 6.27 -16.28 5.10
N LYS A 89 7.05 -15.19 5.08
CA LYS A 89 8.22 -15.03 5.93
C LYS A 89 7.81 -14.39 7.25
N VAL A 90 8.37 -14.91 8.34
CA VAL A 90 7.98 -14.56 9.73
C VAL A 90 9.17 -13.98 10.51
N PHE A 91 10.40 -14.29 10.10
CA PHE A 91 11.62 -13.92 10.84
C PHE A 91 12.57 -13.06 9.99
N SER A 92 13.43 -12.30 10.68
CA SER A 92 14.55 -11.55 10.10
C SER A 92 15.84 -11.83 10.86
N LEU A 93 16.99 -11.69 10.20
CA LEU A 93 18.30 -11.78 10.85
C LEU A 93 18.68 -10.43 11.48
N ALA A 94 19.07 -10.47 12.75
CA ALA A 94 19.65 -9.34 13.49
C ALA A 94 21.16 -9.49 13.71
N GLY A 95 21.75 -10.59 13.24
CA GLY A 95 23.17 -10.94 13.35
C GLY A 95 23.41 -12.36 12.85
N ASP A 96 24.63 -12.87 13.04
CA ASP A 96 24.96 -14.26 12.67
C ASP A 96 24.22 -15.25 13.58
N GLU A 97 23.33 -16.05 12.99
CA GLU A 97 22.38 -16.94 13.70
C GLU A 97 21.52 -16.28 14.80
N ILE A 98 21.37 -14.95 14.79
CA ILE A 98 20.48 -14.22 15.71
C ILE A 98 19.21 -13.81 14.95
N TYR A 99 18.08 -14.30 15.40
CA TYR A 99 16.78 -14.11 14.77
C TYR A 99 15.92 -13.14 15.56
N ASP A 100 15.20 -12.29 14.84
CA ASP A 100 14.17 -11.43 15.39
C ASP A 100 12.84 -11.71 14.68
N LEU A 101 11.74 -11.34 15.31
CA LEU A 101 10.46 -11.31 14.62
C LEU A 101 10.56 -10.29 13.49
N MET A 102 10.11 -10.69 12.31
CA MET A 102 9.86 -9.73 11.25
C MET A 102 8.83 -8.74 11.79
N LYS A 103 9.29 -7.55 12.18
CA LYS A 103 8.40 -6.41 12.40
C LYS A 103 7.59 -6.33 11.13
N ASP A 104 6.28 -6.45 11.24
CA ASP A 104 5.35 -6.48 10.11
C ASP A 104 5.50 -5.18 9.30
N ASN A 105 6.50 -5.17 8.43
CA ASN A 105 6.80 -4.09 7.51
C ASN A 105 5.87 -4.18 6.29
N SER A 106 5.04 -5.24 6.20
CA SER A 106 3.96 -5.31 5.23
C SER A 106 2.80 -4.37 5.58
N LYS A 107 2.75 -3.86 6.83
CA LYS A 107 1.82 -2.78 7.22
C LYS A 107 2.47 -1.42 7.49
N LYS A 108 3.81 -1.33 7.57
CA LYS A 108 4.52 -0.09 7.91
C LYS A 108 5.40 0.53 6.83
N ARG A 109 5.58 -0.10 5.66
CA ARG A 109 6.30 0.53 4.53
C ARG A 109 5.46 1.48 3.67
N PHE A 110 4.18 1.67 4.01
CA PHE A 110 3.30 2.69 3.42
C PHE A 110 2.46 3.44 4.46
N ALA A 111 2.86 3.42 5.73
CA ALA A 111 2.15 4.13 6.80
C ALA A 111 2.70 5.55 7.01
N VAL A 112 2.97 6.27 5.93
CA VAL A 112 2.79 7.72 5.90
C VAL A 112 1.29 7.91 5.64
N GLY A 113 0.66 8.83 6.37
CA GLY A 113 -0.78 8.80 6.64
C GLY A 113 -1.65 8.54 5.41
N ILE A 114 -2.64 7.66 5.55
CA ILE A 114 -3.71 7.41 4.57
C ILE A 114 -4.42 8.74 4.31
N ARG A 115 -3.87 9.53 3.39
CA ARG A 115 -4.41 10.82 2.98
C ARG A 115 -5.35 10.53 1.83
N ARG A 116 -6.53 11.13 1.88
CA ARG A 116 -7.46 11.02 0.78
C ARG A 116 -7.01 11.95 -0.34
N ILE A 117 -7.22 11.49 -1.56
CA ILE A 117 -6.98 12.26 -2.78
C ILE A 117 -8.21 13.10 -3.04
N HIS A 118 -8.00 14.41 -3.21
CA HIS A 118 -9.04 15.38 -3.48
C HIS A 118 -9.21 15.60 -4.98
N ARG A 119 -10.38 16.09 -5.34
CA ARG A 119 -10.72 16.55 -6.69
C ARG A 119 -11.58 17.80 -6.58
N ASP A 120 -11.54 18.63 -7.60
CA ASP A 120 -12.33 19.86 -7.63
C ASP A 120 -13.78 19.54 -7.97
N ALA A 121 -14.71 20.14 -7.22
CA ALA A 121 -16.14 19.94 -7.42
C ALA A 121 -16.61 20.40 -8.81
N ASP A 122 -15.92 21.38 -9.41
CA ASP A 122 -16.25 21.89 -10.74
C ASP A 122 -16.00 20.86 -11.87
N LYS A 123 -15.21 19.81 -11.62
CA LYS A 123 -14.96 18.71 -12.58
C LYS A 123 -15.96 17.57 -12.51
N ARG A 124 -17.02 17.68 -11.69
CA ARG A 124 -18.01 16.60 -11.51
C ARG A 124 -18.61 16.12 -12.83
N ARG A 125 -19.02 17.06 -13.70
CA ARG A 125 -19.67 16.75 -14.98
C ARG A 125 -18.82 15.85 -15.87
N ILE A 126 -17.56 16.22 -16.12
CA ILE A 126 -16.69 15.44 -17.01
C ILE A 126 -16.34 14.07 -16.40
N ILE A 127 -16.24 13.98 -15.07
CA ILE A 127 -16.02 12.71 -14.38
C ILE A 127 -17.22 11.79 -14.59
N GLU A 128 -18.44 12.26 -14.32
CA GLU A 128 -19.67 11.47 -14.49
C GLU A 128 -19.83 10.99 -15.94
N SER A 129 -19.60 11.86 -16.92
CA SER A 129 -19.68 11.49 -18.34
C SER A 129 -18.69 10.40 -18.75
N LEU A 130 -17.52 10.33 -18.10
CA LEU A 130 -16.50 9.32 -18.40
C LEU A 130 -16.61 8.04 -17.57
N THR A 131 -17.37 8.05 -16.47
CA THR A 131 -17.46 6.91 -15.53
C THR A 131 -18.84 6.28 -15.39
N SER A 132 -19.90 6.96 -15.80
CA SER A 132 -21.27 6.55 -15.46
C SER A 132 -22.25 6.50 -16.64
N ASP A 133 -22.01 7.27 -17.71
CA ASP A 133 -22.96 7.38 -18.82
C ASP A 133 -22.84 6.21 -19.83
N GLY A 134 -23.87 5.37 -19.91
CA GLY A 134 -24.06 4.35 -20.95
C GLY A 134 -22.94 3.30 -21.04
N THR A 135 -21.91 3.59 -21.85
CA THR A 135 -20.69 2.78 -21.99
C THR A 135 -19.49 3.57 -21.46
N PRO A 136 -19.23 3.53 -20.14
CA PRO A 136 -18.22 4.37 -19.53
C PRO A 136 -16.82 3.98 -20.01
N ALA A 137 -16.02 4.98 -20.37
CA ALA A 137 -14.63 4.78 -20.76
C ALA A 137 -13.75 4.31 -19.59
N PHE A 138 -14.11 4.72 -18.36
CA PHE A 138 -13.41 4.35 -17.14
C PHE A 138 -14.38 3.72 -16.14
N ARG A 139 -14.11 2.49 -15.73
CA ARG A 139 -14.93 1.78 -14.75
C ARG A 139 -14.84 2.38 -13.35
N GLU A 140 -13.67 2.91 -12.98
CA GLU A 140 -13.43 3.52 -11.69
C GLU A 140 -12.82 4.91 -11.83
N ILE A 141 -13.29 5.86 -11.01
CA ILE A 141 -12.82 7.26 -11.00
C ILE A 141 -11.31 7.34 -10.79
N TRP A 142 -10.72 6.48 -9.96
CA TRP A 142 -9.26 6.49 -9.72
C TRP A 142 -8.45 6.23 -11.01
N ARG A 143 -8.98 5.41 -11.95
CA ARG A 143 -8.33 5.19 -13.25
C ARG A 143 -8.41 6.43 -14.13
N LEU A 144 -9.57 7.10 -14.11
CA LEU A 144 -9.74 8.38 -14.79
C LEU A 144 -8.78 9.42 -14.25
N LEU A 145 -8.64 9.55 -12.91
CA LEU A 145 -7.71 10.51 -12.31
C LEU A 145 -6.25 10.19 -12.66
N LEU A 146 -5.88 8.91 -12.72
CA LEU A 146 -4.54 8.50 -13.14
C LEU A 146 -4.27 8.90 -14.61
N PHE A 147 -5.24 8.68 -15.49
CA PHE A 147 -5.17 9.10 -16.88
C PHE A 147 -5.13 10.63 -16.99
N ALA A 148 -5.98 11.34 -16.25
CA ALA A 148 -6.01 12.79 -16.25
C ALA A 148 -4.69 13.39 -15.73
N ALA A 149 -4.09 12.84 -14.68
CA ALA A 149 -2.80 13.32 -14.18
C ALA A 149 -1.69 13.21 -15.22
N THR A 150 -1.61 12.08 -15.92
CA THR A 150 -0.62 11.88 -16.99
C THR A 150 -0.91 12.76 -18.20
N LEU A 151 -2.18 13.00 -18.52
CA LEU A 151 -2.60 13.95 -19.56
C LEU A 151 -2.25 15.41 -19.20
N GLY A 152 -2.47 15.80 -17.94
CA GLY A 152 -2.10 17.12 -17.41
C GLY A 152 -0.61 17.36 -17.55
N LEU A 153 0.22 16.41 -17.11
CA LEU A 153 1.67 16.45 -17.27
C LEU A 153 2.10 16.57 -18.74
N LYS A 154 1.53 15.73 -19.61
CA LYS A 154 1.80 15.78 -21.05
C LYS A 154 1.53 17.15 -21.67
N ASN A 155 0.48 17.82 -21.20
CA ASN A 155 0.09 19.16 -21.67
C ASN A 155 0.74 20.29 -20.86
N GLY A 156 1.64 19.99 -19.90
CA GLY A 156 2.22 20.98 -19.00
C GLY A 156 1.19 21.75 -18.18
N ARG A 157 0.02 21.16 -17.95
CA ARG A 157 -1.12 21.82 -17.31
C ARG A 157 -1.32 21.33 -15.89
N ARG A 158 -0.89 22.17 -14.95
CA ARG A 158 -1.07 22.00 -13.51
C ARG A 158 -2.07 23.05 -13.01
N VAL A 159 -3.18 22.60 -12.42
CA VAL A 159 -4.25 23.50 -11.96
C VAL A 159 -4.53 23.23 -10.49
N PRO A 160 -4.26 24.19 -9.59
CA PRO A 160 -4.61 24.11 -8.17
C PRO A 160 -6.09 23.74 -7.96
N LEU A 161 -6.37 22.96 -6.92
CA LEU A 161 -7.75 22.71 -6.51
C LEU A 161 -8.31 23.99 -5.88
N ALA A 162 -9.33 24.58 -6.50
CA ALA A 162 -10.02 25.76 -5.99
C ALA A 162 -11.08 25.37 -4.95
N ASN A 163 -11.81 24.28 -5.21
CA ASN A 163 -12.85 23.77 -4.29
C ASN A 163 -12.60 22.29 -4.01
N ALA A 164 -11.64 22.01 -3.12
CA ALA A 164 -11.43 20.65 -2.61
C ALA A 164 -12.63 20.26 -1.72
N ASP A 165 -13.66 19.65 -2.32
CA ASP A 165 -14.83 19.18 -1.59
C ASP A 165 -14.46 17.93 -0.77
N SER A 166 -14.59 18.02 0.55
CA SER A 166 -14.32 16.91 1.47
C SER A 166 -15.19 15.68 1.21
N SER A 167 -16.38 15.85 0.60
CA SER A 167 -17.30 14.76 0.29
C SER A 167 -16.88 13.93 -0.92
N GLU A 168 -15.99 14.47 -1.75
CA GLU A 168 -15.59 13.93 -3.05
C GLU A 168 -14.18 13.36 -3.05
N THR A 169 -13.76 12.82 -1.91
CA THR A 169 -12.39 12.37 -1.69
C THR A 169 -12.23 10.86 -1.91
N ILE A 170 -11.17 10.46 -2.60
CA ILE A 170 -10.87 9.06 -2.89
C ILE A 170 -9.84 8.54 -1.89
N ARG A 171 -10.14 7.41 -1.26
CA ARG A 171 -9.18 6.70 -0.41
C ARG A 171 -7.98 6.26 -1.25
N GLN A 172 -6.77 6.63 -0.83
CA GLN A 172 -5.54 6.31 -1.56
C GLN A 172 -5.35 4.80 -1.74
N GLU A 173 -5.89 3.98 -0.84
CA GLU A 173 -5.85 2.52 -0.92
C GLU A 173 -6.59 1.95 -2.14
N LEU A 174 -7.54 2.70 -2.71
CA LEU A 174 -8.17 2.32 -3.97
C LEU A 174 -7.16 2.32 -5.12
N PHE A 175 -6.16 3.19 -5.05
CA PHE A 175 -5.00 3.18 -5.95
C PHE A 175 -3.96 2.14 -5.52
N GLY A 176 -3.90 1.79 -4.23
CA GLY A 176 -2.93 0.85 -3.66
C GLY A 176 -2.98 -0.59 -4.22
N ASN A 177 -4.10 -1.00 -4.82
CA ASN A 177 -4.17 -2.25 -5.59
C ASN A 177 -3.40 -2.19 -6.92
N SER A 178 -2.97 -1.00 -7.35
CA SER A 178 -2.05 -0.81 -8.46
C SER A 178 -0.61 -0.78 -7.93
N PRO A 179 0.24 -1.77 -8.25
CA PRO A 179 1.64 -1.77 -7.80
C PRO A 179 2.44 -0.59 -8.37
N ALA A 180 1.95 0.04 -9.44
CA ALA A 180 2.58 1.21 -10.04
C ALA A 180 2.28 2.52 -9.27
N TRP A 181 1.28 2.56 -8.39
CA TRP A 181 0.79 3.80 -7.78
C TRP A 181 1.89 4.62 -7.06
N PRO A 182 2.70 4.05 -6.16
CA PRO A 182 3.78 4.80 -5.52
C PRO A 182 4.81 5.32 -6.53
N GLY A 183 5.15 4.50 -7.52
CA GLY A 183 6.09 4.87 -8.58
C GLY A 183 5.59 6.02 -9.43
N ILE A 184 4.28 6.06 -9.74
CA ILE A 184 3.68 7.16 -10.48
C ILE A 184 3.77 8.45 -9.68
N LEU A 185 3.40 8.45 -8.39
CA LEU A 185 3.55 9.64 -7.54
C LEU A 185 4.99 10.17 -7.51
N TYR A 186 5.98 9.28 -7.37
CA TYR A 186 7.39 9.65 -7.43
C TYR A 186 7.77 10.28 -8.77
N LEU A 187 7.43 9.64 -9.88
CA LEU A 187 7.77 10.13 -11.21
C LEU A 187 7.14 11.49 -11.51
N ILE A 188 5.86 11.67 -11.20
CA ILE A 188 5.16 12.95 -11.36
C ILE A 188 5.88 14.04 -10.57
N SER A 189 6.18 13.76 -9.30
CA SER A 189 6.85 14.74 -8.44
C SER A 189 8.28 15.05 -8.84
N LEU A 190 9.05 14.07 -9.32
CA LEU A 190 10.42 14.28 -9.81
C LEU A 190 10.45 15.18 -11.04
N VAL A 191 9.52 14.95 -11.98
CA VAL A 191 9.39 15.78 -13.18
C VAL A 191 8.97 17.20 -12.79
N GLU A 192 8.08 17.36 -11.81
CA GLU A 192 7.63 18.66 -11.33
C GLU A 192 8.72 19.45 -10.59
N THR A 193 9.41 18.83 -9.64
CA THR A 193 10.35 19.54 -8.75
C THR A 193 11.76 19.62 -9.33
N GLY A 194 12.12 18.71 -10.25
CA GLY A 194 13.50 18.54 -10.72
C GLY A 194 14.48 18.08 -9.63
N GLY A 195 13.99 17.69 -8.44
CA GLY A 195 14.82 17.42 -7.26
C GLY A 195 14.38 16.15 -6.52
N THR A 196 15.34 15.48 -5.87
CA THR A 196 15.12 14.18 -5.21
C THR A 196 14.53 14.26 -3.80
N ASP A 197 14.49 15.45 -3.20
CA ASP A 197 13.97 15.66 -1.83
C ASP A 197 12.50 15.22 -1.69
N VAL A 198 11.76 15.30 -2.79
CA VAL A 198 10.36 14.85 -2.86
C VAL A 198 10.21 13.33 -2.77
N LEU A 199 11.30 12.55 -2.84
CA LEU A 199 11.30 11.10 -2.62
C LEU A 199 11.47 10.70 -1.16
N MET A 200 11.78 11.65 -0.28
CA MET A 200 12.01 11.37 1.13
C MET A 200 10.74 10.81 1.79
N ALA A 201 10.95 9.96 2.80
CA ALA A 201 9.88 9.37 3.60
C ALA A 201 9.41 10.33 4.71
N THR A 202 9.07 11.57 4.35
CA THR A 202 8.51 12.59 5.24
C THR A 202 7.08 12.92 4.86
N GLU A 203 6.29 13.42 5.82
CA GLU A 203 4.91 13.86 5.57
C GLU A 203 4.85 15.05 4.60
N GLU A 204 5.87 15.91 4.62
CA GLU A 204 5.99 17.05 3.71
C GLU A 204 6.21 16.58 2.27
N SER A 205 7.20 15.71 2.03
CA SER A 205 7.46 15.16 0.70
C SER A 205 6.25 14.37 0.19
N GLU A 206 5.53 13.66 1.07
CA GLU A 206 4.26 13.02 0.70
C GLU A 206 3.18 14.00 0.28
N THR A 207 3.01 15.07 1.04
CA THR A 207 2.05 16.13 0.74
C THR A 207 2.35 16.74 -0.61
N GLN A 208 3.62 17.04 -0.89
CA GLN A 208 4.07 17.55 -2.19
C GLN A 208 3.75 16.58 -3.34
N ARG A 209 4.05 15.28 -3.19
CA ARG A 209 3.73 14.25 -4.21
C ARG A 209 2.24 14.19 -4.52
N LEU A 210 1.42 14.17 -3.47
CA LEU A 210 -0.03 14.08 -3.61
C LEU A 210 -0.62 15.34 -4.22
N THR A 211 -0.17 16.52 -3.79
CA THR A 211 -0.62 17.79 -4.34
C THR A 211 -0.22 17.93 -5.81
N ALA A 212 1.00 17.53 -6.19
CA ALA A 212 1.38 17.50 -7.60
C ALA A 212 0.43 16.61 -8.41
N PHE A 213 0.16 15.39 -7.94
CA PHE A 213 -0.80 14.49 -8.59
C PHE A 213 -2.21 15.09 -8.71
N GLU A 214 -2.76 15.64 -7.62
CA GLU A 214 -4.10 16.23 -7.57
C GLU A 214 -4.23 17.39 -8.58
N GLU A 215 -3.26 18.28 -8.63
CA GLU A 215 -3.28 19.44 -9.52
C GLU A 215 -3.09 19.08 -10.99
N TYR A 216 -2.26 18.07 -11.28
CA TYR A 216 -2.14 17.54 -12.64
C TYR A 216 -3.39 16.78 -13.06
N ALA A 217 -4.02 16.04 -12.16
CA ALA A 217 -5.31 15.40 -12.44
C ALA A 217 -6.37 16.45 -12.77
N ASN A 218 -6.45 17.53 -11.98
CA ASN A 218 -7.36 18.64 -12.24
C ASN A 218 -7.08 19.33 -13.59
N GLY A 219 -5.80 19.55 -13.90
CA GLY A 219 -5.38 20.10 -15.19
C GLY A 219 -5.77 19.21 -16.36
N GLY A 220 -5.56 17.90 -16.27
CA GLY A 220 -5.99 16.95 -17.31
C GLY A 220 -7.49 16.86 -17.47
N LEU A 221 -8.26 16.92 -16.38
CA LEU A 221 -9.73 17.00 -16.45
C LEU A 221 -10.18 18.29 -17.16
N ALA A 222 -9.49 19.41 -16.94
CA ALA A 222 -9.77 20.65 -17.66
C ALA A 222 -9.45 20.53 -19.18
N VAL A 223 -8.37 19.84 -19.56
CA VAL A 223 -8.07 19.54 -20.97
C VAL A 223 -9.19 18.70 -21.59
N LEU A 224 -9.64 17.65 -20.90
CA LEU A 224 -10.74 16.80 -21.37
C LEU A 224 -12.03 17.60 -21.50
N GLU A 225 -12.38 18.39 -20.50
CA GLU A 225 -13.58 19.22 -20.52
C GLU A 225 -13.56 20.22 -21.68
N GLU A 226 -12.43 20.88 -21.93
CA GLU A 226 -12.29 21.79 -23.08
C GLU A 226 -12.44 21.07 -24.43
N HIS A 227 -11.92 19.84 -24.54
CA HIS A 227 -12.05 19.04 -25.75
C HIS A 227 -13.50 18.58 -25.99
N PHE A 228 -14.20 18.18 -24.93
CA PHE A 228 -15.56 17.64 -25.01
C PHE A 228 -16.67 18.68 -24.81
N LYS A 229 -16.33 19.98 -24.68
CA LYS A 229 -17.28 21.10 -24.41
C LYS A 229 -18.49 21.16 -25.35
N ALA A 230 -18.44 20.53 -26.53
CA ALA A 230 -19.48 20.60 -27.57
C ALA A 230 -20.02 19.23 -28.06
N GLY A 231 -19.67 18.10 -27.43
CA GLY A 231 -20.05 16.77 -27.96
C GLY A 231 -20.31 15.71 -26.88
N ASN A 232 -20.87 14.57 -27.30
CA ASN A 232 -21.03 13.41 -26.43
C ASN A 232 -19.65 12.81 -26.13
N CYS A 233 -19.35 12.65 -24.84
CA CYS A 233 -18.13 12.00 -24.38
C CYS A 233 -18.31 10.47 -24.44
N ASN A 234 -18.02 9.87 -25.61
CA ASN A 234 -18.07 8.43 -25.80
C ASN A 234 -16.68 7.85 -26.09
N LEU A 235 -16.58 6.52 -26.16
CA LEU A 235 -15.31 5.82 -26.38
C LEU A 235 -14.60 6.28 -27.66
N ASP A 236 -15.32 6.43 -28.77
CA ASP A 236 -14.73 6.84 -30.05
C ASP A 236 -14.14 8.26 -29.99
N SER A 237 -14.85 9.19 -29.34
CA SER A 237 -14.38 10.57 -29.16
C SER A 237 -13.15 10.61 -28.26
N LEU A 238 -13.08 9.75 -27.23
CA LEU A 238 -11.89 9.59 -26.39
C LEU A 238 -10.71 8.97 -27.15
N LEU A 239 -10.94 7.98 -28.00
CA LEU A 239 -9.90 7.38 -28.83
C LEU A 239 -9.32 8.40 -29.82
N ASN A 240 -10.19 9.18 -30.48
CA ASN A 240 -9.77 10.28 -31.36
C ASN A 240 -8.96 11.33 -30.59
N PHE A 241 -9.38 11.68 -29.38
CA PHE A 241 -8.63 12.57 -28.50
C PHE A 241 -7.23 12.01 -28.20
N ILE A 242 -7.12 10.74 -27.80
CA ILE A 242 -5.83 10.09 -27.49
C ILE A 242 -4.91 10.09 -28.72
N GLN A 243 -5.46 9.82 -29.91
CA GLN A 243 -4.69 9.88 -31.16
C GLN A 243 -4.17 11.30 -31.44
N ALA A 244 -5.02 12.32 -31.33
CA ALA A 244 -4.63 13.72 -31.53
C ALA A 244 -3.54 14.15 -30.54
N GLN A 245 -3.62 13.70 -29.28
CA GLN A 245 -2.60 13.94 -28.27
C GLN A 245 -1.28 13.25 -28.63
N THR A 246 -1.29 12.10 -29.31
CA THR A 246 -0.09 11.27 -29.57
C THR A 246 0.69 11.75 -30.80
N SER A 247 0.01 12.26 -31.82
CA SER A 247 0.63 12.72 -33.07
C SER A 247 1.43 14.01 -32.95
N ALA A 248 1.38 14.71 -31.82
CA ALA A 248 2.05 15.98 -31.59
C ALA A 248 3.54 15.88 -31.19
N VAL A 249 4.13 14.69 -31.13
CA VAL A 249 5.54 14.53 -30.70
C VAL A 249 6.49 14.59 -31.91
N THR A 250 6.97 15.78 -32.25
CA THR A 250 8.31 15.95 -32.84
C THR A 250 9.34 15.68 -31.74
N THR A 251 9.95 14.49 -31.76
CA THR A 251 10.95 14.06 -30.78
C THR A 251 12.22 14.90 -30.87
N LYS A 252 12.43 15.82 -29.92
CA LYS A 252 13.79 15.98 -29.35
C LYS A 252 13.93 14.84 -28.34
N GLY A 253 14.93 13.99 -28.54
CA GLY A 253 15.21 12.85 -27.66
C GLY A 253 15.43 13.30 -26.21
N PRO A 254 15.33 12.38 -25.23
CA PRO A 254 15.54 12.73 -23.84
C PRO A 254 16.97 13.23 -23.65
N ASP A 255 17.11 14.50 -23.25
CA ASP A 255 18.38 15.12 -22.88
C ASP A 255 18.77 14.63 -21.48
N LEU A 256 19.16 13.35 -21.39
CA LEU A 256 19.71 12.75 -20.18
C LEU A 256 21.21 13.02 -20.14
N GLN A 257 21.58 14.29 -19.94
CA GLN A 257 22.94 14.63 -19.54
C GLN A 257 23.13 14.30 -18.06
N ILE A 258 23.32 13.01 -17.78
CA ILE A 258 23.81 12.56 -16.48
C ILE A 258 25.32 12.75 -16.50
N SER A 259 25.78 13.87 -15.96
CA SER A 259 27.19 14.01 -15.58
C SER A 259 27.38 13.27 -14.25
N ILE A 260 28.15 12.18 -14.28
CA ILE A 260 28.63 11.46 -13.08
C ILE A 260 29.91 12.13 -12.61
#